data_AF-A0A7W1YVM3-F1
#
_entry.id   AF-A0A7W1YVM3-F1
#
_cell.length_a   1.000
_cell.length_b   1.000
_cell.length_c   1.000
_cell.angle_alpha   90.00
_cell.angle_beta   90.00
_cell.angle_gamma   90.00
#
_symmetry.space_group_name_H-M   'P 1'
#
loop_
_entity.id
_entity.type
_entity.pdbx_description
1 polymer ?
#
loop_
_entity_poly.entity_id
_entity_poly.type
_entity_poly.pdbx_seq_one_letter_code
_entity_poly.pdbx_strand_id
1 'polypeptide(L)'
;MKERIVSGLVLGVICISSSLVVASEPEEKSNTTKPTRAKDGVDGANGQPGGHGQHGKNGQGGGNGGNGGNSTCCRGGDGGNGGDVD
;
A
#
# COMPACT_ATOMS: atom_id res chain seq x y z
N MET A 1 -38.07 -9.16 53.53
CA MET A 1 -37.28 -7.95 53.18
C MET A 1 -36.09 -8.25 52.25
N LYS A 2 -35.38 -9.38 52.41
CA LYS A 2 -34.19 -9.73 51.62
C LYS A 2 -34.48 -9.97 50.12
N GLU A 3 -35.62 -10.55 49.76
CA GLU A 3 -35.93 -10.91 48.36
C GLU A 3 -36.25 -9.71 47.45
N ARG A 4 -36.78 -8.61 48.03
CA ARG A 4 -37.09 -7.38 47.26
C ARG A 4 -35.82 -6.65 46.82
N ILE A 5 -34.73 -6.80 47.57
CA ILE A 5 -33.42 -6.20 47.28
C ILE A 5 -32.73 -7.00 46.16
N VAL A 6 -32.80 -8.34 46.20
CA VAL A 6 -32.22 -9.21 45.17
C VAL A 6 -32.91 -9.02 43.82
N SER A 7 -34.24 -8.91 43.81
CA SER A 7 -35.00 -8.68 42.57
C SER A 7 -34.67 -7.32 41.92
N GLY A 8 -34.53 -6.25 42.71
CA GLY A 8 -34.13 -4.94 42.20
C GLY A 8 -32.72 -4.92 41.62
N LEU A 9 -31.78 -5.66 42.23
CA LEU A 9 -30.41 -5.77 41.74
C LEU A 9 -30.35 -6.54 40.41
N VAL A 10 -31.09 -7.65 40.29
CA VAL A 10 -31.11 -8.47 39.05
C VAL A 10 -31.71 -7.69 37.88
N LEU A 11 -32.83 -6.99 38.09
CA LEU A 11 -33.44 -6.13 37.08
C LEU A 11 -32.53 -4.96 36.68
N GLY A 12 -31.81 -4.36 37.65
CA GLY A 12 -30.86 -3.29 37.38
C GLY A 12 -29.68 -3.75 36.50
N VAL A 13 -29.14 -4.94 36.74
CA VAL A 13 -28.00 -5.48 35.96
C VAL A 13 -28.41 -5.81 34.52
N ILE A 14 -29.62 -6.32 34.29
CA ILE A 14 -30.13 -6.63 32.96
C ILE A 14 -30.30 -5.37 32.10
N CYS A 15 -30.72 -4.26 32.70
CA CYS A 15 -30.89 -2.99 31.98
C CYS A 15 -29.57 -2.39 31.50
N ILE A 16 -28.46 -2.61 32.21
CA ILE A 16 -27.15 -2.02 31.88
C ILE A 16 -26.47 -2.79 30.73
N SER A 17 -26.76 -4.09 30.56
CA SER A 17 -26.15 -4.90 29.50
C SER A 17 -26.66 -4.61 28.09
N SER A 18 -27.82 -3.97 27.93
CA SER A 18 -28.47 -3.79 26.63
C SER A 18 -27.99 -2.57 25.83
N SER A 19 -27.13 -1.72 26.41
CA SER A 19 -26.80 -0.40 25.84
C SER A 19 -25.47 -0.33 25.09
N LEU A 20 -24.69 -1.41 24.98
CA LEU A 20 -23.39 -1.38 24.33
C LEU A 20 -23.38 -2.14 23.00
N VAL A 21 -24.02 -1.56 21.99
CA VAL A 21 -23.73 -1.88 20.58
C VAL A 21 -22.73 -0.84 20.10
N VAL A 22 -21.45 -1.20 20.11
CA VAL A 22 -20.41 -0.42 19.43
C VAL A 22 -20.59 -0.68 17.93
N ALA A 23 -21.24 0.26 17.25
CA ALA A 23 -21.21 0.31 15.79
C ALA A 23 -19.76 0.64 15.38
N SER A 24 -19.03 -0.38 14.96
CA SER A 24 -17.74 -0.20 14.30
C SER A 24 -18.07 0.20 12.86
N GLU A 25 -17.98 1.49 12.54
CA GLU A 25 -17.99 1.93 11.14
C GLU A 25 -16.81 1.23 10.45
N PRO A 26 -16.99 0.55 9.32
CA PRO A 26 -15.84 0.09 8.56
C PRO A 26 -15.13 1.36 8.09
N GLU A 27 -13.93 1.60 8.62
CA GLU A 27 -13.00 2.53 8.00
C GLU A 27 -12.78 2.03 6.58
N GLU A 28 -13.47 2.65 5.62
CA GLU A 28 -13.14 2.49 4.23
C GLU A 28 -11.77 3.12 4.08
N LYS A 29 -10.75 2.26 4.14
CA LYS A 29 -9.37 2.61 3.89
C LYS A 29 -9.31 3.02 2.43
N SER A 30 -9.63 4.29 2.15
CA SER A 30 -9.43 4.94 0.86
C SER A 30 -7.95 4.93 0.60
N ASN A 31 -7.48 3.82 0.07
CA ASN A 31 -6.18 3.66 -0.52
C ASN A 31 -6.17 4.42 -1.84
N THR A 32 -6.24 5.75 -1.74
CA THR A 32 -5.65 6.66 -2.74
C THR A 32 -4.12 6.55 -2.65
N THR A 33 -3.61 5.32 -2.70
CA THR A 33 -2.22 5.05 -2.99
C THR A 33 -2.19 5.08 -4.51
N LYS A 34 -1.65 6.16 -5.11
CA LYS A 34 -1.25 6.12 -6.53
C LYS A 34 -0.61 4.75 -6.75
N PRO A 35 -1.02 3.94 -7.75
CA PRO A 35 -0.44 2.62 -7.95
C PRO A 35 1.07 2.80 -7.97
N THR A 36 1.71 2.28 -6.92
CA THR A 36 3.15 2.50 -6.73
C THR A 36 3.80 1.87 -7.94
N ARG A 37 4.67 2.58 -8.65
CA ARG A 37 5.40 2.00 -9.78
C ARG A 37 6.52 1.10 -9.28
N ALA A 38 6.83 0.03 -10.01
CA ALA A 38 7.99 -0.81 -9.73
C ALA A 38 9.29 0.00 -9.86
N LYS A 39 10.38 -0.55 -9.32
CA LYS A 39 11.65 0.19 -9.23
C LYS A 39 12.16 0.54 -10.63
N ASP A 40 12.53 1.80 -10.80
CA ASP A 40 13.18 2.27 -12.02
C ASP A 40 14.60 1.65 -12.14
N GLY A 41 15.08 1.60 -13.37
CA GLY A 41 16.45 1.21 -13.71
C GLY A 41 17.46 2.26 -13.26
N VAL A 42 18.70 1.85 -13.12
CA VAL A 42 19.80 2.72 -12.69
C VAL A 42 20.44 3.37 -13.92
N ASP A 43 20.76 4.66 -13.86
CA ASP A 43 21.49 5.33 -14.93
C ASP A 43 22.89 4.72 -15.12
N GLY A 44 23.32 4.61 -16.37
CA GLY A 44 24.66 4.15 -16.73
C GLY A 44 25.72 5.20 -16.42
N ALA A 45 26.94 4.77 -16.09
CA ALA A 45 28.09 5.66 -15.94
C ALA A 45 28.88 5.78 -17.26
N ASN A 46 29.56 6.90 -17.49
CA ASN A 46 30.45 7.21 -18.62
C ASN A 46 30.55 6.17 -19.76
N GLY A 47 29.63 6.24 -20.74
CA GLY A 47 29.61 5.37 -21.93
C GLY A 47 28.97 4.00 -21.72
N GLN A 48 28.59 3.64 -20.49
CA GLN A 48 27.90 2.40 -20.14
C GLN A 48 26.39 2.57 -20.29
N PRO A 49 25.67 1.51 -20.71
CA PRO A 49 24.22 1.53 -20.78
C PRO A 49 23.54 1.71 -19.42
N GLY A 50 22.34 2.29 -19.44
CA GLY A 50 21.43 2.32 -18.30
C GLY A 50 20.80 0.94 -18.04
N GLY A 51 20.46 0.68 -16.79
CA GLY A 51 19.77 -0.54 -16.36
C GLY A 51 18.27 -0.51 -16.70
N HIS A 52 17.66 -1.69 -16.85
CA HIS A 52 16.23 -1.82 -17.08
C HIS A 52 15.39 -1.55 -15.82
N GLY A 53 14.20 -0.99 -16.03
CA GLY A 53 13.18 -0.92 -14.99
C GLY A 53 12.62 -2.30 -14.62
N GLN A 54 12.21 -2.47 -13.37
CA GLN A 54 11.61 -3.72 -12.90
C GLN A 54 10.17 -3.84 -13.39
N HIS A 55 9.71 -5.07 -13.64
CA HIS A 55 8.31 -5.33 -13.93
C HIS A 55 7.43 -4.97 -12.73
N GLY A 56 6.21 -4.55 -13.05
CA GLY A 56 5.15 -4.31 -12.09
C GLY A 56 4.86 -5.52 -11.21
N LYS A 57 4.01 -5.33 -10.21
CA LYS A 57 3.33 -6.39 -9.46
C LYS A 57 1.83 -6.10 -9.55
N ASN A 58 0.96 -7.02 -9.15
CA ASN A 58 -0.49 -6.81 -9.24
C ASN A 58 -0.90 -5.47 -8.62
N GLY A 59 -1.55 -4.61 -9.42
CA GLY A 59 -1.93 -3.25 -9.02
C GLY A 59 -0.80 -2.20 -9.05
N GLN A 60 0.35 -2.51 -9.64
CA GLN A 60 1.54 -1.67 -9.74
C GLN A 60 2.08 -1.67 -11.18
N GLY A 61 2.26 -0.49 -11.78
CA GLY A 61 2.88 -0.35 -13.10
C GLY A 61 4.38 -0.67 -13.09
N GLY A 62 4.95 -0.99 -14.25
CA GLY A 62 6.38 -1.26 -14.42
C GLY A 62 7.27 -0.02 -14.24
N GLY A 63 8.49 -0.23 -13.77
CA GLY A 63 9.50 0.83 -13.57
C GLY A 63 10.06 1.36 -14.89
N ASN A 64 10.50 2.61 -14.91
CA ASN A 64 11.16 3.18 -16.09
C ASN A 64 12.59 2.63 -16.24
N GLY A 65 13.12 2.59 -17.45
CA GLY A 65 14.55 2.34 -17.66
C GLY A 65 15.41 3.52 -17.21
N GLY A 66 16.66 3.23 -16.83
CA GLY A 66 17.67 4.26 -16.56
C GLY A 66 18.30 4.77 -17.86
N ASN A 67 18.78 6.01 -17.86
CA ASN A 67 19.46 6.60 -19.02
C ASN A 67 20.86 6.02 -19.20
N GLY A 68 21.35 5.98 -20.43
CA GLY A 68 22.73 5.63 -20.71
C GLY A 68 23.72 6.71 -20.29
N GLY A 69 24.88 6.30 -19.77
CA GLY A 69 25.94 7.21 -19.38
C GLY A 69 26.60 7.88 -20.58
N ASN A 70 26.83 9.19 -20.52
CA ASN A 70 27.52 9.92 -21.58
C ASN A 70 29.04 9.92 -21.35
N SER A 71 29.83 9.69 -22.40
CA SER A 71 31.30 9.81 -22.39
C SER A 71 31.83 10.63 -23.55
N THR A 72 33.11 11.02 -23.47
CA THR A 72 33.78 11.84 -24.47
C THR A 72 33.78 11.20 -25.87
N CYS A 73 33.81 9.87 -25.95
CA CYS A 73 33.83 9.15 -27.21
C CYS A 73 32.45 8.59 -27.61
N CYS A 74 31.58 8.24 -26.65
CA CYS A 74 30.30 7.57 -26.94
C CYS A 74 29.24 7.81 -25.84
N ARG A 75 27.96 7.63 -26.18
CA ARG A 75 26.88 7.51 -25.18
C ARG A 75 26.48 6.03 -25.03
N GLY A 76 26.33 5.56 -23.79
CA GLY A 76 25.72 4.27 -23.52
C GLY A 76 24.23 4.26 -23.91
N GLY A 77 23.67 3.08 -24.20
CA GLY A 77 22.25 2.96 -24.52
C GLY A 77 21.36 3.15 -23.29
N ASP A 78 20.13 3.62 -23.49
CA ASP A 78 19.13 3.69 -22.42
C ASP A 78 18.60 2.30 -22.07
N GLY A 79 18.25 2.11 -20.80
CA GLY A 79 17.53 0.93 -20.33
C GLY A 79 16.08 0.95 -20.78
N GLY A 80 15.50 -0.24 -20.99
CA GLY A 80 14.08 -0.42 -21.26
C GLY A 80 13.21 -0.35 -20.00
N ASN A 81 11.95 0.05 -20.17
CA ASN A 81 10.94 0.03 -19.12
C ASN A 81 10.54 -1.41 -18.75
N GLY A 82 10.20 -1.63 -17.49
CA GLY A 82 9.54 -2.84 -17.04
C GLY A 82 8.08 -2.86 -17.50
N GLY A 83 7.56 -4.05 -17.81
CA GLY A 83 6.15 -4.21 -18.16
C GLY A 83 5.23 -4.05 -16.95
N ASP A 84 3.99 -3.63 -17.22
CA ASP A 84 2.90 -3.73 -16.25
C ASP A 84 2.55 -5.21 -16.01
N VAL A 85 1.94 -5.50 -14.87
CA VAL A 85 1.33 -6.81 -14.64
C VAL A 85 -0.14 -6.70 -14.97
N ASP A 86 -0.57 -7.53 -15.93
CA ASP A 86 -1.95 -7.67 -16.41
C ASP A 86 -2.92 -8.12 -15.29
#